data_AF-A0A0W0FBA6-F1
#
_entry.id   AF-A0A0W0FBA6-F1
#
_cell.length_a   1.000
_cell.length_b   1.000
_cell.length_c   1.000
_cell.angle_alpha   90.00
_cell.angle_beta   90.00
_cell.angle_gamma   90.00
#
_symmetry.space_group_name_H-M   'P 1'
#
loop_
_entity.id
_entity.type
_entity.pdbx_description
1 polymer ?
#
loop_
_entity_poly.entity_id
_entity_poly.type
_entity_poly.pdbx_seq_one_letter_code
_entity_poly.pdbx_strand_id
1 'polypeptide(L)'
;MAQSLLRHLKFWIHSYFLERDSIFFKNLLASPATGTDSSYVIQGLKCNEFESLLGFFYDRMYNLSPTAVPLQTWINILSVSTQFKLQKSREHAIATMDAHFAASQLSPPMSPVEMLVIAEKHGIERWATLPYRQLCEREEHISQSEAEKIGLTSTVKVARDREQCLKAR
;
A
#
# COMPACT_ATOMS: atom_id res chain seq x y z
N MET A 1 -30.30 14.34 -12.18
CA MET A 1 -29.64 13.31 -13.02
C MET A 1 -28.17 13.27 -12.65
N ALA A 2 -27.71 12.18 -12.04
CA ALA A 2 -26.34 12.05 -11.53
C ALA A 2 -25.40 11.65 -12.68
N GLN A 3 -24.61 12.59 -13.19
CA GLN A 3 -23.42 12.27 -13.98
C GLN A 3 -22.37 11.70 -13.01
N SER A 4 -22.26 10.38 -12.90
CA SER A 4 -21.02 9.79 -12.42
C SER A 4 -19.96 10.06 -13.47
N LEU A 5 -19.17 11.12 -13.30
CA LEU A 5 -17.95 11.36 -14.04
C LEU A 5 -16.97 10.23 -13.72
N LEU A 6 -17.15 9.07 -14.35
CA LEU A 6 -16.11 8.05 -14.47
C LEU A 6 -14.99 8.71 -15.29
N ARG A 7 -14.00 9.25 -14.59
CA ARG A 7 -12.77 9.75 -15.22
C ARG A 7 -12.10 8.57 -15.94
N HIS A 8 -12.33 8.45 -17.23
CA HIS A 8 -11.57 7.56 -18.08
C HIS A 8 -10.21 8.24 -18.39
N LEU A 9 -9.22 8.02 -17.53
CA LEU A 9 -7.84 8.46 -17.81
C LEU A 9 -7.17 7.48 -18.76
N LYS A 10 -6.59 8.00 -19.85
CA LYS A 10 -5.81 7.23 -20.82
C LYS A 10 -4.32 7.43 -20.52
N PHE A 11 -3.62 6.34 -20.27
CA PHE A 11 -2.17 6.34 -20.05
C PHE A 11 -1.47 5.80 -21.30
N TRP A 12 -0.46 6.52 -21.78
CA TRP A 12 0.40 6.07 -22.87
C TRP A 12 1.71 5.59 -22.26
N ILE A 13 1.96 4.29 -22.33
CA ILE A 13 3.08 3.65 -21.63
C ILE A 13 3.70 2.57 -22.50
N HIS A 14 4.98 2.29 -22.26
CA HIS A 14 5.64 1.14 -22.88
C HIS A 14 5.20 -0.15 -22.19
N SER A 15 4.53 -1.03 -22.94
CA SER A 15 3.98 -2.31 -22.43
C SER A 15 5.03 -3.17 -21.75
N TYR A 16 6.28 -3.09 -22.22
CA TYR A 16 7.43 -3.83 -21.70
C TYR A 16 7.54 -3.83 -20.17
N PHE A 17 7.35 -2.68 -19.51
CA PHE A 17 7.48 -2.60 -18.04
C PHE A 17 6.40 -3.41 -17.32
N LEU A 18 5.18 -3.42 -17.86
CA LEU A 18 4.05 -4.15 -17.29
C LEU A 18 4.17 -5.65 -17.56
N GLU A 19 4.51 -6.04 -18.79
CA GLU A 19 4.65 -7.45 -19.19
C GLU A 19 5.80 -8.15 -18.47
N ARG A 20 6.92 -7.43 -18.28
CA ARG A 20 8.11 -7.95 -17.61
C ARG A 20 7.82 -8.33 -16.16
N ASP A 21 7.07 -7.49 -15.46
CA ASP A 21 6.92 -7.58 -14.00
C ASP A 21 5.56 -8.17 -13.57
N SER A 22 4.62 -8.41 -14.48
CA SER A 22 3.31 -9.00 -14.17
C SER A 22 2.75 -9.90 -15.27
N ILE A 23 2.45 -11.14 -14.87
CA ILE A 23 1.74 -12.12 -15.70
C ILE A 23 0.33 -11.64 -16.05
N PHE A 24 -0.33 -10.91 -15.13
CA PHE A 24 -1.66 -10.34 -15.40
C PHE A 24 -1.61 -9.41 -16.61
N PHE A 25 -0.68 -8.47 -16.63
CA PHE A 25 -0.54 -7.54 -17.75
C PHE A 25 -0.05 -8.24 -19.01
N LYS A 26 0.86 -9.22 -18.90
CA LYS A 26 1.27 -10.04 -20.04
C LYS A 26 0.09 -10.74 -20.71
N ASN A 27 -0.81 -11.34 -19.93
CA ASN A 27 -2.00 -12.01 -20.46
C ASN A 27 -3.02 -11.01 -21.01
N LEU A 28 -3.21 -9.88 -20.33
CA LEU A 28 -4.13 -8.82 -20.77
C LEU A 28 -3.69 -8.25 -22.12
N LEU A 29 -2.41 -7.91 -22.27
CA LEU A 29 -1.86 -7.29 -23.49
C LEU A 29 -1.73 -8.27 -24.67
N ALA A 30 -1.74 -9.58 -24.39
CA ALA A 30 -1.83 -10.62 -25.41
C ALA A 30 -3.26 -10.88 -25.90
N SER A 31 -4.28 -10.40 -25.16
CA SER A 31 -5.69 -10.52 -25.54
C SER A 31 -6.11 -9.39 -26.48
N PRO A 32 -7.21 -9.52 -27.25
CA PRO A 32 -7.71 -8.43 -28.07
C PRO A 32 -8.00 -7.18 -27.23
N ALA A 33 -7.64 -6.01 -27.75
CA ALA A 33 -7.90 -4.74 -27.08
C ALA A 33 -9.40 -4.59 -26.75
N THR A 34 -9.69 -4.24 -25.49
CA THR A 34 -11.07 -4.15 -24.98
C THR A 34 -11.66 -2.74 -25.08
N GLY A 35 -10.85 -1.74 -25.41
CA GLY A 35 -11.24 -0.33 -25.55
C GLY A 35 -11.08 0.17 -26.97
N THR A 36 -11.29 1.49 -27.16
CA THR A 36 -11.08 2.15 -28.45
C THR A 36 -9.59 2.38 -28.71
N ASP A 37 -9.17 2.42 -29.98
CA ASP A 37 -7.79 2.71 -30.41
C ASP A 37 -6.73 1.78 -29.79
N SER A 38 -6.98 0.47 -29.78
CA SER A 38 -6.05 -0.52 -29.22
C SER A 38 -5.73 -0.33 -27.73
N SER A 39 -6.68 0.22 -26.97
CA SER A 39 -6.55 0.41 -25.53
C SER A 39 -7.16 -0.74 -24.71
N TYR A 40 -6.75 -0.84 -23.44
CA TYR A 40 -7.28 -1.81 -22.49
C TYR A 40 -7.98 -1.08 -21.34
N VAL A 41 -9.16 -1.59 -20.96
CA VAL A 41 -9.94 -1.04 -19.85
C VAL A 41 -9.73 -1.89 -18.62
N ILE A 42 -9.15 -1.31 -17.58
CA ILE A 42 -8.87 -2.00 -16.32
C ILE A 42 -9.83 -1.45 -15.26
N GLN A 43 -10.74 -2.30 -14.79
CA GLN A 43 -11.68 -1.92 -13.74
C GLN A 43 -11.04 -2.04 -12.36
N GLY A 44 -11.47 -1.18 -11.42
CA GLY A 44 -10.98 -1.20 -10.05
C GLY A 44 -9.55 -0.67 -9.86
N LEU A 45 -8.96 -0.05 -10.88
CA LEU A 45 -7.69 0.64 -10.79
C LEU A 45 -7.91 2.08 -10.33
N LYS A 46 -7.28 2.48 -9.23
CA LYS A 46 -7.27 3.90 -8.85
C LYS A 46 -6.19 4.64 -9.61
N CYS A 47 -6.55 5.81 -10.15
CA CYS A 47 -5.66 6.60 -11.00
C CYS A 47 -4.36 7.00 -10.29
N ASN A 48 -4.47 7.48 -9.05
CA ASN A 48 -3.32 7.87 -8.23
C ASN A 48 -2.38 6.69 -7.90
N GLU A 49 -2.95 5.49 -7.70
CA GLU A 49 -2.15 4.28 -7.46
C GLU A 49 -1.35 3.89 -8.70
N PHE A 50 -1.99 3.99 -9.88
CA PHE A 50 -1.32 3.72 -11.15
C PHE A 50 -0.27 4.77 -11.51
N GLU A 51 -0.58 6.06 -11.32
CA GLU A 51 0.38 7.16 -11.50
C GLU A 51 1.62 6.95 -10.61
N SER A 52 1.43 6.53 -9.36
CA SER A 52 2.55 6.23 -8.45
C SER A 52 3.41 5.06 -8.96
N LEU A 53 2.79 4.02 -9.53
CA LEU A 53 3.50 2.90 -10.13
C LEU A 53 4.28 3.30 -11.39
N LEU A 54 3.67 4.09 -12.27
CA LEU A 54 4.32 4.59 -13.47
C LEU A 54 5.49 5.50 -13.09
N GLY A 55 5.26 6.45 -12.17
CA GLY A 55 6.31 7.27 -11.57
C GLY A 55 7.46 6.39 -11.09
N PHE A 56 7.19 5.34 -10.31
CA PHE A 56 8.23 4.40 -9.87
C PHE A 56 8.99 3.68 -11.01
N PHE A 57 8.31 3.31 -12.11
CA PHE A 57 8.98 2.69 -13.25
C PHE A 57 9.87 3.65 -14.02
N TYR A 58 9.43 4.89 -14.21
CA TYR A 58 10.18 5.92 -14.92
C TYR A 58 11.25 6.57 -14.02
N ASP A 59 10.98 6.78 -12.73
CA ASP A 59 11.90 7.37 -11.75
C ASP A 59 13.05 6.43 -11.37
N ARG A 60 12.88 5.10 -11.52
CA ARG A 60 14.02 4.17 -11.49
C ARG A 60 15.06 4.48 -12.58
N MET A 61 14.72 5.28 -13.60
CA MET A 61 15.68 5.83 -14.56
C MET A 61 16.32 7.15 -14.10
N TYR A 62 15.71 7.89 -13.15
CA TYR A 62 16.11 9.24 -12.75
C TYR A 62 16.66 9.38 -11.32
N ASN A 63 16.79 8.27 -10.55
CA ASN A 63 17.47 8.23 -9.24
C ASN A 63 16.98 9.27 -8.21
N LEU A 64 15.68 9.29 -7.91
CA LEU A 64 15.19 10.04 -6.75
C LEU A 64 15.45 9.25 -5.45
N SER A 65 15.96 9.94 -4.42
CA SER A 65 16.17 9.34 -3.09
C SER A 65 14.86 8.75 -2.54
N PRO A 66 14.85 7.52 -1.98
CA PRO A 66 13.68 6.94 -1.34
C PRO A 66 13.06 7.80 -0.22
N THR A 67 13.85 8.71 0.35
CA THR A 67 13.41 9.66 1.38
C THR A 67 12.74 10.93 0.84
N ALA A 68 12.89 11.23 -0.45
CA ALA A 68 12.22 12.36 -1.10
C ALA A 68 10.80 12.00 -1.58
N VAL A 69 10.48 10.70 -1.66
CA VAL A 69 9.18 10.22 -2.13
C VAL A 69 8.18 10.16 -0.96
N PRO A 70 7.00 10.80 -1.08
CA PRO A 70 5.98 10.76 -0.04
C PRO A 70 5.56 9.33 0.33
N LEU A 71 5.27 9.10 1.62
CA LEU A 71 4.81 7.81 2.13
C LEU A 71 3.56 7.30 1.39
N GLN A 72 2.63 8.20 1.05
CA GLN A 72 1.42 7.84 0.31
C GLN A 72 1.74 7.22 -1.05
N THR A 73 2.81 7.63 -1.72
CA THR A 73 3.26 7.04 -2.99
C THR A 73 3.69 5.59 -2.78
N TRP A 74 4.39 5.28 -1.69
CA TRP A 74 4.77 3.89 -1.37
C TRP A 74 3.56 3.02 -1.03
N ILE A 75 2.58 3.55 -0.29
CA ILE A 75 1.31 2.85 -0.02
C ILE A 75 0.55 2.57 -1.33
N ASN A 76 0.51 3.55 -2.22
CA ASN A 76 -0.12 3.43 -3.54
C ASN A 76 0.55 2.35 -4.39
N ILE A 77 1.89 2.35 -4.46
CA ILE A 77 2.68 1.34 -5.16
C ILE A 77 2.44 -0.05 -4.55
N LEU A 78 2.41 -0.16 -3.21
CA LEU A 78 2.14 -1.42 -2.52
C LEU A 78 0.73 -1.96 -2.87
N SER A 79 -0.27 -1.07 -2.92
CA SER A 79 -1.65 -1.40 -3.26
C SER A 79 -1.77 -1.97 -4.67
N VAL A 80 -1.35 -1.21 -5.68
CA VAL A 80 -1.43 -1.62 -7.09
C VAL A 80 -0.53 -2.81 -7.39
N SER A 81 0.66 -2.89 -6.80
CA SER A 81 1.56 -4.02 -7.01
C SER A 81 1.03 -5.33 -6.42
N THR A 82 0.33 -5.26 -5.28
CA THR A 82 -0.37 -6.41 -4.71
C THR A 82 -1.55 -6.83 -5.58
N GLN A 83 -2.38 -5.87 -6.02
CA GLN A 83 -3.56 -6.13 -6.86
C GLN A 83 -3.21 -6.80 -8.19
N PHE A 84 -2.18 -6.31 -8.88
CA PHE A 84 -1.79 -6.80 -10.21
C PHE A 84 -0.59 -7.75 -10.20
N LYS A 85 -0.23 -8.27 -9.02
CA LYS A 85 0.86 -9.26 -8.83
C LYS A 85 2.20 -8.80 -9.41
N LEU A 86 2.53 -7.53 -9.24
CA LEU A 86 3.82 -6.94 -9.64
C LEU A 86 4.85 -7.18 -8.53
N GLN A 87 5.38 -8.40 -8.46
CA GLN A 87 6.12 -8.87 -7.28
C GLN A 87 7.36 -8.04 -6.96
N LYS A 88 8.16 -7.67 -7.97
CA LYS A 88 9.36 -6.83 -7.77
C LYS A 88 9.02 -5.45 -7.23
N SER A 89 7.94 -4.82 -7.71
CA SER A 89 7.49 -3.52 -7.21
C SER A 89 6.96 -3.62 -5.79
N ARG A 90 6.23 -4.71 -5.48
CA ARG A 90 5.75 -5.00 -4.13
C ARG A 90 6.90 -5.16 -3.15
N GLU A 91 7.88 -6.00 -3.46
CA GLU A 91 9.05 -6.24 -2.62
C GLU A 91 9.85 -4.96 -2.38
N HIS A 92 10.03 -4.14 -3.41
CA HIS A 92 10.72 -2.87 -3.28
C HIS A 92 9.95 -1.87 -2.41
N ALA A 93 8.64 -1.73 -2.58
CA ALA A 93 7.81 -0.87 -1.72
C ALA A 93 7.89 -1.31 -0.25
N ILE A 94 7.82 -2.62 0.02
CA ILE A 94 7.94 -3.16 1.38
C ILE A 94 9.33 -2.86 1.97
N ALA A 95 10.41 -3.12 1.21
CA ALA A 95 11.78 -2.89 1.69
C ALA A 95 12.03 -1.40 2.00
N THR A 96 11.53 -0.50 1.15
CA THR A 96 11.64 0.95 1.39
C THR A 96 10.84 1.37 2.62
N MET A 97 9.62 0.87 2.79
CA MET A 97 8.81 1.17 3.99
C MET A 97 9.42 0.60 5.27
N ASP A 98 10.00 -0.61 5.23
CA ASP A 98 10.76 -1.20 6.35
C ASP A 98 11.90 -0.28 6.79
N ALA A 99 12.68 0.24 5.83
CA ALA A 99 13.77 1.17 6.12
C ALA A 99 13.25 2.48 6.75
N HIS A 100 12.13 2.99 6.27
CA HIS A 100 11.49 4.19 6.82
C HIS A 100 10.95 3.99 8.24
N PHE A 101 10.33 2.84 8.51
CA PHE A 101 9.86 2.47 9.86
C PHE A 101 11.03 2.34 10.83
N ALA A 102 12.14 1.73 10.41
CA ALA A 102 13.32 1.55 11.26
C ALA A 102 14.05 2.86 11.55
N ALA A 103 14.07 3.79 10.59
CA ALA A 103 14.80 5.05 10.73
C ALA A 103 13.98 6.18 11.38
N SER A 104 12.69 5.96 11.66
CA SER A 104 11.74 6.99 12.10
C SER A 104 11.70 8.22 11.17
N GLN A 105 12.00 8.04 9.88
CA GLN A 105 12.13 9.12 8.88
C GLN A 105 10.81 9.44 8.16
N LEU A 106 9.69 8.91 8.64
CA LEU A 106 8.38 9.16 8.06
C LEU A 106 7.91 10.58 8.38
N SER A 107 7.64 11.36 7.34
CA SER A 107 7.03 12.68 7.45
C SER A 107 5.77 12.75 6.57
N PRO A 108 4.56 12.80 7.18
CA PRO A 108 4.28 12.67 8.61
C PRO A 108 4.53 11.23 9.13
N PRO A 109 4.76 11.05 10.44
CA PRO A 109 4.89 9.72 11.04
C PRO A 109 3.58 8.94 10.88
N MET A 110 3.68 7.67 10.47
CA MET A 110 2.52 6.78 10.38
C MET A 110 2.12 6.30 11.78
N SER A 111 0.82 6.32 12.09
CA SER A 111 0.34 5.82 13.38
C SER A 111 0.43 4.28 13.45
N PRO A 112 0.57 3.69 14.65
CA PRO A 112 0.58 2.23 14.82
C PRO A 112 -0.67 1.55 14.23
N VAL A 113 -1.83 2.21 14.34
CA VAL A 113 -3.11 1.72 13.80
C VAL A 113 -3.08 1.67 12.28
N GLU A 114 -2.58 2.71 11.62
CA GLU A 114 -2.43 2.72 10.16
C GLU A 114 -1.45 1.64 9.68
N MET A 115 -0.36 1.43 10.41
CA MET A 115 0.58 0.34 10.11
C MET A 115 -0.09 -1.03 10.15
N LEU A 116 -0.92 -1.29 11.18
CA LEU A 116 -1.69 -2.54 11.28
C LEU A 116 -2.67 -2.72 10.12
N VAL A 117 -3.43 -1.67 9.81
CA VAL A 117 -4.41 -1.71 8.70
C VAL A 117 -3.72 -2.02 7.37
N ILE A 118 -2.58 -1.38 7.09
CA ILE A 118 -1.82 -1.61 5.87
C ILE A 118 -1.22 -3.02 5.87
N ALA A 119 -0.66 -3.46 6.99
CA ALA A 119 -0.10 -4.80 7.14
C ALA A 119 -1.14 -5.89 6.87
N GLU A 120 -2.33 -5.77 7.47
CA GLU A 120 -3.43 -6.72 7.28
C GLU A 120 -3.96 -6.67 5.84
N LYS A 121 -4.24 -5.47 5.31
CA LYS A 121 -4.76 -5.28 3.95
C LYS A 121 -3.85 -5.87 2.87
N HIS A 122 -2.53 -5.81 3.06
CA HIS A 122 -1.55 -6.28 2.07
C HIS A 122 -0.87 -7.61 2.44
N GLY A 123 -1.31 -8.27 3.52
CA GLY A 123 -0.78 -9.56 3.98
C GLY A 123 0.71 -9.49 4.35
N ILE A 124 1.12 -8.51 5.13
CA ILE A 124 2.52 -8.30 5.58
C ILE A 124 2.61 -8.53 7.08
N GLU A 125 2.65 -9.81 7.49
CA GLU A 125 2.60 -10.21 8.90
C GLU A 125 3.71 -9.59 9.75
N ARG A 126 4.92 -9.45 9.19
CA ARG A 126 6.07 -8.88 9.92
C ARG A 126 5.87 -7.44 10.38
N TRP A 127 4.97 -6.69 9.75
CA TRP A 127 4.66 -5.32 10.12
C TRP A 127 3.72 -5.22 11.32
N ALA A 128 3.12 -6.32 11.78
CA ALA A 128 2.20 -6.29 12.91
C ALA A 128 2.91 -6.14 14.26
N THR A 129 4.08 -6.74 14.44
CA THR A 129 4.73 -6.84 15.76
C THR A 129 5.03 -5.48 16.40
N LEU A 130 5.62 -4.57 15.63
CA LEU A 130 5.99 -3.23 16.11
C LEU A 130 4.77 -2.40 16.54
N PRO A 131 3.72 -2.22 15.71
CA PRO A 131 2.57 -1.42 16.11
C PRO A 131 1.74 -2.07 17.22
N TYR A 132 1.64 -3.40 17.29
CA TYR A 132 1.02 -4.07 18.45
C TYR A 132 1.73 -3.69 19.75
N ARG A 133 3.08 -3.74 19.77
CA ARG A 133 3.87 -3.32 20.93
C ARG A 133 3.60 -1.85 21.27
N GLN A 134 3.68 -0.95 20.29
CA GLN A 134 3.45 0.49 20.51
C GLN A 134 2.05 0.78 21.08
N LEU A 135 1.01 0.08 20.62
CA LEU A 135 -0.33 0.23 21.16
C LEU A 135 -0.48 -0.33 22.58
N CYS A 136 0.27 -1.39 22.92
CA CYS A 136 0.27 -1.93 24.28
C CYS A 136 1.03 -1.03 25.26
N GLU A 137 2.08 -0.34 24.81
CA GLU A 137 2.97 0.45 25.66
C GLU A 137 2.53 1.91 25.85
N ARG A 138 1.80 2.50 24.88
CA ARG A 138 1.35 3.90 24.95
C ARG A 138 0.43 4.18 26.15
N GLU A 139 0.30 5.43 26.58
CA GLU A 139 -0.58 5.77 27.70
C GLU A 139 -2.06 5.72 27.31
N GLU A 140 -2.40 6.13 26.09
CA GLU A 140 -3.78 6.21 25.63
C GLU A 140 -4.39 4.83 25.36
N HIS A 141 -5.65 4.66 25.77
CA HIS A 141 -6.43 3.49 25.39
C HIS A 141 -6.72 3.48 23.88
N ILE A 142 -7.12 2.34 23.33
CA ILE A 142 -7.69 2.30 21.97
C ILE A 142 -8.97 3.14 21.96
N SER A 143 -9.05 4.09 21.05
CA SER A 143 -10.27 4.83 20.79
C SER A 143 -11.23 4.02 19.92
N GLN A 144 -12.51 4.38 19.94
CA GLN A 144 -13.51 3.72 19.10
C GLN A 144 -13.16 3.78 17.61
N SER A 145 -12.69 4.93 17.12
CA SER A 145 -12.31 5.10 15.70
C SER A 145 -11.10 4.26 15.30
N GLU A 146 -10.16 4.01 16.22
CA GLU A 146 -9.04 3.10 15.99
C GLU A 146 -9.51 1.64 15.98
N ALA A 147 -10.39 1.25 16.91
CA ALA A 147 -10.96 -0.09 16.98
C ALA A 147 -11.76 -0.44 15.72
N GLU A 148 -12.52 0.52 15.19
CA GLU A 148 -13.25 0.38 13.94
C GLU A 148 -12.31 0.15 12.74
N LYS A 149 -11.12 0.76 12.75
CA LYS A 149 -10.13 0.62 11.66
C LYS A 149 -9.42 -0.74 11.69
N ILE A 150 -8.94 -1.20 12.84
CA ILE A 150 -8.19 -2.46 12.97
C ILE A 150 -9.10 -3.68 13.14
N GLY A 151 -10.39 -3.46 13.35
CA GLY A 151 -11.38 -4.51 13.53
C GLY A 151 -11.38 -5.12 14.94
N LEU A 152 -12.44 -5.90 15.21
CA LEU A 152 -12.70 -6.48 16.53
C LEU A 152 -11.58 -7.42 16.99
N THR A 153 -11.12 -8.32 16.11
CA THR A 153 -10.10 -9.32 16.45
C THR A 153 -8.80 -8.67 16.91
N SER A 154 -8.29 -7.71 16.15
CA SER A 154 -7.08 -6.95 16.48
C SER A 154 -7.28 -6.12 17.75
N THR A 155 -8.44 -5.49 17.91
CA THR A 155 -8.78 -4.72 19.12
C THR A 155 -8.76 -5.59 20.38
N VAL A 156 -9.40 -6.75 20.35
CA VAL A 156 -9.41 -7.71 21.47
C VAL A 156 -8.00 -8.19 21.80
N LYS A 157 -7.18 -8.43 20.77
CA LYS A 157 -5.78 -8.83 20.95
C LYS A 157 -4.97 -7.73 21.64
N VAL A 158 -5.04 -6.48 21.14
CA VAL A 158 -4.33 -5.36 21.79
C VAL A 158 -4.82 -5.18 23.24
N ALA A 159 -6.12 -5.24 23.49
CA ALA A 159 -6.66 -5.07 24.84
C ALA A 159 -6.11 -6.12 25.82
N ARG A 160 -6.12 -7.40 25.40
CA ARG A 160 -5.56 -8.51 26.18
C ARG A 160 -4.08 -8.32 26.46
N ASP A 161 -3.29 -8.04 25.43
CA ASP A 161 -1.84 -7.92 25.53
C ASP A 161 -1.46 -6.71 26.39
N ARG A 162 -2.20 -5.60 26.26
CA ARG A 162 -2.05 -4.41 27.10
C ARG A 162 -2.33 -4.68 28.58
N GLU A 163 -3.38 -5.42 28.91
CA GLU A 163 -3.66 -5.80 30.31
C GLU A 163 -2.52 -6.62 30.93
N GLN A 164 -1.91 -7.51 30.14
CA GLN A 164 -0.75 -8.28 30.59
C GLN A 164 0.46 -7.37 30.84
N CYS A 165 0.73 -6.41 29.93
CA CYS A 165 1.79 -5.42 30.12
C CYS A 165 1.58 -4.56 31.37
N LEU A 166 0.33 -4.17 31.67
CA LEU A 166 0.01 -3.37 32.86
C LEU A 166 0.15 -4.16 34.17
N LYS A 167 -0.20 -5.45 34.18
CA LYS A 167 -0.06 -6.33 35.36
C LYS A 167 1.39 -6.70 35.67
N ALA A 168 2.27 -6.62 34.67
CA ALA A 168 3.69 -6.94 34.81
C ALA A 168 4.56 -5.75 35.27
N ARG A 169 3.97 -4.55 35.41
CA ARG A 169 4.59 -3.35 35.97
C ARG A 169 4.32 -3.27 37.47
#